data_AF-A0A438ERR9-F1
#
_entry.id   AF-A0A438ERR9-F1
#
_cell.length_a   1.000
_cell.length_b   1.000
_cell.length_c   1.000
_cell.angle_alpha   90.00
_cell.angle_beta   90.00
_cell.angle_gamma   90.00
#
_symmetry.space_group_name_H-M   'P 1'
#
loop_
_entity.id
_entity.type
_entity.pdbx_description
1 polymer ?
#
loop_
_entity_poly.entity_id
_entity_poly.type
_entity_poly.pdbx_seq_one_letter_code
_entity_poly.pdbx_strand_id
1 'polypeptide(L)'
;MDFLLQCLNPVMVGAFAILVLSYHLLLWRSGAGKSRMAPEASGSWPIIGHLHLLGGSKNLPHLLFGTMADKYGPVFSIRLGLKRAVVVSSWEMAKECFTTHDLALASRPEVVAAKYLGYNYAMFAFSPHGAYWREVRKIATLELLSNRRLELLKNVGISEVETCMKEYTSFGQRRKAKQALSWWT
;
A
#
# COMPACT_ATOMS: atom_id res chain seq x y z
N MET A 1 52.60 -0.61 -24.73
CA MET A 1 51.36 -0.89 -23.98
C MET A 1 50.60 0.40 -23.63
N ASP A 2 51.19 1.57 -23.82
CA ASP A 2 50.65 2.88 -23.41
C ASP A 2 49.52 3.40 -24.30
N PHE A 3 49.49 2.98 -25.57
CA PHE A 3 48.47 3.38 -26.55
C PHE A 3 47.07 2.82 -26.20
N LEU A 4 47.01 1.65 -25.57
CA LEU A 4 45.75 1.03 -25.14
C LEU A 4 45.18 1.70 -23.88
N LEU A 5 46.05 2.14 -22.96
CA LEU A 5 45.67 2.90 -21.76
C LEU A 5 45.17 4.31 -22.10
N GLN A 6 45.73 4.95 -23.12
CA GLN A 6 45.25 6.26 -23.62
C GLN A 6 43.87 6.18 -24.27
N CYS A 7 43.48 5.03 -24.83
CA CYS A 7 42.17 4.83 -25.48
C CYS A 7 41.06 4.46 -24.49
N LEU A 8 41.40 3.81 -23.37
CA LEU A 8 40.46 3.48 -22.30
C LEU A 8 39.89 4.74 -21.62
N ASN A 9 40.69 5.78 -21.40
CA ASN A 9 40.24 7.03 -20.77
C ASN A 9 39.12 7.77 -21.52
N PRO A 10 39.21 8.06 -22.83
CA PRO A 10 38.15 8.77 -23.55
C PRO A 10 36.89 7.93 -23.73
N VAL A 11 37.01 6.60 -23.86
CA VAL A 11 35.84 5.70 -23.93
C VAL A 11 35.11 5.67 -22.60
N MET A 12 35.83 5.61 -21.48
CA MET A 12 35.24 5.65 -20.14
C MET A 12 34.60 7.01 -19.83
N VAL A 13 35.23 8.12 -20.23
CA VAL A 13 34.65 9.46 -20.11
C VAL A 13 33.40 9.62 -20.97
N GLY A 14 33.43 9.11 -22.21
CA GLY A 14 32.28 9.11 -23.11
C GLY A 14 31.11 8.29 -22.55
N ALA A 15 31.37 7.08 -22.04
CA ALA A 15 30.36 6.25 -21.40
C ALA A 15 29.75 6.93 -20.16
N PHE A 16 30.58 7.58 -19.33
CA PHE A 16 30.12 8.31 -18.16
C PHE A 16 29.27 9.53 -18.53
N ALA A 17 29.69 10.29 -19.55
CA ALA A 17 28.92 11.41 -20.07
C ALA A 17 27.57 10.96 -20.64
N ILE A 18 27.51 9.85 -21.37
CA ILE A 18 26.27 9.25 -21.88
C ILE A 18 25.37 8.79 -20.73
N LEU A 19 25.92 8.17 -19.69
CA LEU A 19 25.15 7.79 -18.49
C LEU A 19 24.55 9.01 -17.79
N VAL A 20 25.33 10.07 -17.59
CA VAL A 20 24.86 11.32 -16.97
C VAL A 20 23.81 12.02 -17.86
N LEU A 21 24.03 12.11 -19.17
CA LEU A 21 23.06 12.68 -20.12
C LEU A 21 21.78 11.86 -20.15
N SER A 22 21.87 10.53 -20.18
CA SER A 22 20.71 9.64 -20.17
C SER A 22 19.92 9.75 -18.87
N TYR A 23 20.60 9.89 -17.72
CA TYR A 23 19.99 10.16 -16.43
C TYR A 23 19.24 11.49 -16.42
N HIS A 24 19.85 12.57 -16.93
CA HIS A 24 19.19 13.88 -17.04
C HIS A 24 18.04 13.89 -18.05
N LEU A 25 18.16 13.18 -19.18
CA LEU A 25 17.08 13.03 -20.15
C LEU A 25 15.91 12.23 -19.59
N LEU A 26 16.18 11.18 -18.81
CA LEU A 26 15.15 10.39 -18.10
C LEU A 26 14.43 11.26 -17.05
N LEU A 27 15.17 12.09 -16.31
CA LEU A 27 14.58 13.05 -15.37
C LEU A 27 13.77 14.13 -16.09
N TRP A 28 14.25 14.66 -17.22
CA TRP A 28 13.56 15.71 -17.98
C TRP A 28 12.31 15.19 -18.68
N ARG A 29 12.35 14.00 -19.30
CA ARG A 29 11.17 13.36 -19.90
C ARG A 29 10.06 13.08 -18.89
N SER A 30 10.39 12.94 -17.61
CA SER A 30 9.39 12.75 -16.55
C SER A 30 8.54 14.00 -16.24
N GLY A 31 8.90 15.16 -16.81
CA GLY A 31 8.18 16.44 -16.66
C GLY A 31 7.23 16.81 -17.81
N ALA A 32 7.16 16.01 -18.88
CA ALA A 32 6.35 16.34 -20.05
C ALA A 32 4.91 15.84 -19.90
N GLY A 33 4.07 16.68 -19.28
CA GLY A 33 2.62 16.51 -19.25
C GLY A 33 1.98 17.42 -18.21
N LYS A 34 1.70 18.69 -18.56
CA LYS A 34 0.79 19.56 -17.78
C LYS A 34 -0.65 19.05 -17.91
N SER A 35 -0.90 17.88 -17.35
CA SER A 35 -2.24 17.40 -17.00
C SER A 35 -2.64 18.06 -15.68
N ARG A 36 -3.95 18.21 -15.44
CA ARG A 36 -4.54 18.66 -14.16
C ARG A 36 -4.26 17.60 -13.07
N MET A 37 -3.00 17.45 -12.68
CA MET A 37 -2.56 16.46 -11.70
C MET A 37 -2.48 17.12 -10.33
N ALA A 38 -2.81 16.36 -9.29
CA ALA A 38 -2.62 16.80 -7.92
C ALA A 38 -1.14 17.16 -7.67
N PRO A 39 -0.84 18.22 -6.91
CA PRO A 39 0.52 18.65 -6.62
C PRO A 39 1.37 17.48 -6.11
N GLU A 40 2.59 17.32 -6.62
CA GLU A 40 3.50 16.27 -6.16
C GLU A 40 4.21 16.70 -4.88
N ALA A 41 4.19 15.86 -3.84
CA ALA A 41 4.92 16.10 -2.61
C ALA A 41 6.43 16.20 -2.90
N SER A 42 7.12 17.09 -2.19
CA SER A 42 8.57 17.22 -2.33
C SER A 42 9.33 16.13 -1.55
N GLY A 43 10.57 15.89 -1.95
CA GLY A 43 11.46 14.89 -1.32
C GLY A 43 11.53 13.55 -2.04
N SER A 44 10.94 13.40 -3.23
CA SER A 44 11.07 12.18 -4.04
C SER A 44 12.51 11.89 -4.45
N TRP A 45 13.00 10.67 -4.20
CA TRP A 45 14.29 10.20 -4.72
C TRP A 45 14.16 9.61 -6.13
N PRO A 46 15.23 9.61 -6.94
CA PRO A 46 15.25 8.89 -8.21
C PRO A 46 14.94 7.40 -8.01
N ILE A 47 14.09 6.83 -8.87
CA ILE A 47 13.67 5.40 -8.89
C ILE A 47 12.84 4.97 -7.67
N ILE A 48 13.28 5.27 -6.44
CA ILE A 48 12.64 4.88 -5.17
C ILE A 48 11.41 5.73 -4.86
N GLY A 49 11.39 6.99 -5.31
CA GLY A 49 10.32 7.91 -4.99
C GLY A 49 10.29 8.26 -3.50
N HIS A 50 9.10 8.19 -2.90
CA HIS A 50 8.80 8.43 -1.50
C HIS A 50 8.81 7.14 -0.65
N LEU A 51 9.14 5.97 -1.23
CA LEU A 51 9.18 4.72 -0.47
C LEU A 51 10.17 4.76 0.72
N HIS A 52 11.24 5.55 0.60
CA HIS A 52 12.20 5.75 1.67
C HIS A 52 11.57 6.37 2.95
N LEU A 53 10.47 7.11 2.80
CA LEU A 53 9.73 7.67 3.93
C LEU A 53 8.84 6.63 4.63
N LEU A 54 8.48 5.55 3.92
CA LEU A 54 7.53 4.53 4.37
C LEU A 54 8.20 3.33 5.04
N GLY A 55 9.53 3.18 4.92
CA GLY A 55 10.27 2.01 5.39
C GLY A 55 10.69 2.05 6.87
N GLY A 56 10.31 3.07 7.64
CA GLY A 56 10.76 3.26 9.02
C GLY A 56 9.86 2.57 10.06
N SER A 57 10.45 1.74 10.92
CA SER A 57 9.76 1.06 12.05
C SER A 57 8.99 2.02 12.99
N LYS A 58 9.38 3.31 13.03
CA LYS A 58 8.76 4.32 13.90
C LYS A 58 7.56 5.05 13.28
N ASN A 59 7.36 5.01 11.96
CA ASN A 59 6.36 5.84 11.28
C ASN A 59 5.35 4.96 10.52
N LEU A 60 4.14 4.85 11.06
CA LEU A 60 3.03 4.21 10.36
C LEU A 60 2.66 5.02 9.10
N PRO A 61 2.44 4.39 7.93
CA PRO A 61 2.16 5.11 6.68
C PRO A 61 1.01 6.12 6.77
N HIS A 62 -0.08 5.79 7.47
CA HIS A 62 -1.23 6.69 7.60
C HIS A 62 -0.92 7.93 8.45
N LEU A 63 -0.05 7.84 9.45
CA LEU A 63 0.41 8.99 10.23
C LEU A 63 1.30 9.90 9.40
N LEU A 64 2.24 9.31 8.65
CA LEU A 64 3.08 10.06 7.71
C LEU A 64 2.23 10.81 6.68
N PHE A 65 1.24 10.13 6.07
CA PHE A 65 0.35 10.77 5.11
C PHE A 65 -0.51 11.87 5.72
N GLY A 66 -0.88 11.76 7.00
CA GLY A 66 -1.51 12.84 7.76
C GLY A 66 -0.61 14.07 7.85
N THR A 67 0.63 13.90 8.33
CA THR A 67 1.60 15.00 8.41
C THR A 67 1.94 15.60 7.03
N MET A 68 1.95 14.78 5.98
CA MET A 68 2.12 15.27 4.61
C MET A 68 0.89 16.06 4.14
N ALA A 69 -0.32 15.65 4.51
CA ALA A 69 -1.55 16.38 4.18
C ALA A 69 -1.59 17.77 4.83
N ASP A 70 -1.10 17.90 6.06
CA ASP A 70 -0.97 19.21 6.74
C ASP A 70 -0.07 20.18 5.96
N LYS A 71 0.94 19.65 5.25
CA LYS A 71 1.91 20.44 4.47
C LYS A 71 1.48 20.69 3.02
N TYR A 72 0.97 19.67 2.34
CA TYR A 72 0.69 19.71 0.90
C TYR A 72 -0.80 19.88 0.58
N GLY A 73 -1.66 19.85 1.59
CA GLY A 73 -3.11 19.96 1.45
C GLY A 73 -3.83 18.61 1.39
N PRO A 74 -5.16 18.63 1.24
CA PRO A 74 -6.01 17.44 1.36
C PRO A 74 -5.90 16.46 0.20
N VAL A 75 -5.30 16.87 -0.93
CA VAL A 75 -5.08 16.02 -2.11
C VAL A 75 -3.71 16.31 -2.69
N PHE A 76 -2.83 15.31 -2.70
CA PHE A 76 -1.47 15.42 -3.23
C PHE A 76 -0.99 14.10 -3.83
N SER A 77 -0.01 14.18 -4.72
CA SER A 77 0.61 13.01 -5.36
C SER A 77 1.91 12.62 -4.66
N ILE A 78 2.15 11.32 -4.56
CA ILE A 78 3.43 10.72 -4.14
C ILE A 78 3.92 9.72 -5.18
N ARG A 79 5.20 9.35 -5.09
CA ARG A 79 5.81 8.28 -5.90
C ARG A 79 6.11 7.07 -5.04
N LEU A 80 5.53 5.93 -5.37
CA LEU A 80 5.84 4.63 -4.79
C LEU A 80 6.74 3.89 -5.77
N GLY A 81 8.05 4.15 -5.68
CA GLY A 81 9.00 3.71 -6.69
C GLY A 81 8.74 4.41 -8.03
N LEU A 82 8.50 3.60 -9.07
CA LEU A 82 8.15 4.07 -10.41
C LEU A 82 6.65 4.37 -10.59
N LYS A 83 5.81 4.00 -9.63
CA LYS A 83 4.36 4.22 -9.71
C LYS A 83 3.98 5.52 -8.99
N ARG A 84 3.10 6.31 -9.58
CA ARG A 84 2.50 7.47 -8.91
C ARG A 84 1.24 7.03 -8.17
N ALA A 85 1.03 7.57 -6.97
CA ALA A 85 -0.17 7.41 -6.19
C ALA A 85 -0.70 8.79 -5.78
N VAL A 86 -2.01 8.90 -5.60
CA VAL A 86 -2.67 10.11 -5.07
C VAL A 86 -3.14 9.78 -3.67
N VAL A 87 -2.79 10.66 -2.72
CA VAL A 87 -3.27 10.60 -1.34
C VAL A 87 -4.44 11.56 -1.22
N VAL A 88 -5.54 11.06 -0.65
CA VAL A 88 -6.75 11.83 -0.37
C VAL A 88 -6.98 11.80 1.14
N SER A 89 -6.94 12.97 1.76
CA SER A 89 -6.97 13.14 3.23
C SER A 89 -8.11 14.05 3.71
N SER A 90 -9.14 14.26 2.90
CA SER A 90 -10.38 14.97 3.30
C SER A 90 -11.62 14.12 3.05
N TRP A 91 -12.62 14.27 3.91
CA TRP A 91 -13.85 13.49 3.80
C TRP A 91 -14.68 13.91 2.60
N GLU A 92 -14.64 15.19 2.22
CA GLU A 92 -15.31 15.75 1.04
C GLU A 92 -14.79 15.08 -0.24
N MET A 93 -13.47 14.98 -0.37
CA MET A 93 -12.84 14.36 -1.54
C MET A 93 -12.99 12.84 -1.52
N ALA A 94 -12.91 12.20 -0.35
CA ALA A 94 -13.19 10.76 -0.24
C ALA A 94 -14.64 10.45 -0.65
N LYS A 95 -15.60 11.28 -0.24
CA LYS A 95 -17.00 11.16 -0.67
C LYS A 95 -17.11 11.28 -2.19
N GLU A 96 -16.49 12.28 -2.80
CA GLU A 96 -16.51 12.46 -4.26
C GLU A 96 -15.89 11.26 -5.00
N CYS A 97 -14.78 10.72 -4.49
CA CYS A 97 -14.12 9.53 -5.03
C CYS A 97 -15.01 8.29 -4.99
N PHE A 98 -15.71 8.06 -3.88
CA PHE A 98 -16.48 6.83 -3.65
C PHE A 98 -17.99 6.98 -3.86
N THR A 99 -18.44 8.09 -4.45
CA THR A 99 -19.84 8.29 -4.87
C THR A 99 -19.93 8.72 -6.33
N THR A 100 -19.46 9.93 -6.67
CA THR A 100 -19.56 10.48 -8.03
C THR A 100 -18.61 9.79 -9.02
N HIS A 101 -17.41 9.41 -8.56
CA HIS A 101 -16.35 8.84 -9.39
C HIS A 101 -16.00 7.40 -9.01
N ASP A 102 -16.93 6.69 -8.35
CA ASP A 102 -16.71 5.38 -7.76
C ASP A 102 -16.30 4.32 -8.81
N LEU A 103 -16.93 4.35 -9.99
CA LEU A 103 -16.67 3.43 -11.08
C LEU A 103 -15.24 3.60 -11.65
N ALA A 104 -14.77 4.85 -11.75
CA ALA A 104 -13.42 5.14 -12.24
C ALA A 104 -12.33 4.64 -11.26
N LEU A 105 -12.66 4.58 -9.96
CA LEU A 105 -11.79 4.12 -8.89
C LEU A 105 -12.11 2.69 -8.41
N ALA A 106 -13.02 1.99 -9.10
CA ALA A 106 -13.51 0.70 -8.67
C ALA A 106 -12.44 -0.41 -8.83
N SER A 107 -11.57 -0.29 -9.82
CA SER A 107 -10.49 -1.26 -10.07
C SER A 107 -9.34 -1.12 -9.07
N ARG A 108 -8.61 -2.23 -8.84
CA ARG A 108 -7.44 -2.26 -7.95
C ARG A 108 -6.15 -2.19 -8.76
N PRO A 109 -5.08 -1.55 -8.23
CA PRO A 109 -3.77 -1.62 -8.84
C PRO A 109 -3.30 -3.07 -8.95
N GLU A 110 -2.72 -3.42 -10.10
CA GLU A 110 -2.11 -4.74 -10.30
C GLU A 110 -0.83 -4.86 -9.49
N VAL A 111 -0.92 -5.50 -8.34
CA VAL A 111 0.21 -5.85 -7.49
C VAL A 111 0.60 -7.31 -7.70
N VAL A 112 1.90 -7.59 -7.75
CA VAL A 112 2.43 -8.95 -7.98
C VAL A 112 1.93 -9.94 -6.92
N ALA A 113 1.80 -9.50 -5.67
CA ALA A 113 1.24 -10.31 -4.59
C ALA A 113 -0.18 -10.79 -4.90
N ALA A 114 -1.04 -9.95 -5.49
CA ALA A 114 -2.39 -10.34 -5.87
C ALA A 114 -2.42 -11.34 -7.03
N LYS A 115 -1.41 -11.33 -7.89
CA LYS A 115 -1.26 -12.35 -8.94
C LYS A 115 -1.01 -13.73 -8.35
N TYR A 116 -0.07 -13.83 -7.41
CA TYR A 116 0.37 -15.12 -6.89
C TYR A 116 -0.46 -15.61 -5.70
N LEU A 117 -0.79 -14.72 -4.75
CA LEU A 117 -1.59 -15.06 -3.57
C LEU A 117 -3.10 -14.94 -3.82
N GLY A 118 -3.48 -14.14 -4.83
CA GLY A 118 -4.87 -13.86 -5.16
C GLY A 118 -5.41 -14.66 -6.33
N TYR A 119 -4.84 -15.83 -6.63
CA TYR A 119 -5.25 -16.71 -7.75
C TYR A 119 -5.36 -15.97 -9.08
N ASN A 120 -4.27 -15.32 -9.50
CA ASN A 120 -4.24 -14.46 -10.69
C ASN A 120 -5.36 -13.41 -10.70
N TYR A 121 -5.50 -12.66 -9.59
CA TYR A 121 -6.52 -11.62 -9.40
C TYR A 121 -7.98 -12.14 -9.37
N ALA A 122 -8.22 -13.43 -9.15
CA ALA A 122 -9.58 -13.96 -8.96
C ALA A 122 -10.10 -13.72 -7.53
N MET A 123 -9.21 -13.49 -6.54
CA MET A 123 -9.62 -13.21 -5.16
C MET A 123 -10.50 -11.95 -5.08
N PHE A 124 -11.63 -12.05 -4.37
CA PHE A 124 -12.67 -11.01 -4.26
C PHE A 124 -12.13 -9.60 -3.96
N ALA A 125 -11.12 -9.49 -3.08
CA ALA A 125 -10.55 -8.20 -2.66
C ALA A 125 -9.65 -7.52 -3.71
N PHE A 126 -9.06 -8.30 -4.63
CA PHE A 126 -8.05 -7.84 -5.59
C PHE A 126 -8.48 -7.95 -7.05
N SER A 127 -9.66 -8.51 -7.32
CA SER A 127 -10.15 -8.66 -8.68
C SER A 127 -10.45 -7.30 -9.32
N PRO A 128 -10.03 -7.08 -10.59
CA PRO A 128 -10.38 -5.87 -11.30
C PRO A 128 -11.90 -5.74 -11.45
N HIS A 129 -12.40 -4.52 -11.52
CA HIS A 129 -13.84 -4.30 -11.65
C HIS A 129 -14.33 -4.85 -13.00
N GLY A 130 -15.37 -5.68 -12.98
CA GLY A 130 -15.85 -6.38 -14.16
C GLY A 130 -17.12 -7.18 -13.88
N ALA A 131 -17.58 -7.97 -14.85
CA ALA A 131 -18.74 -8.86 -14.67
C ALA A 131 -18.49 -9.90 -13.58
N TYR A 132 -17.31 -10.52 -13.58
CA TYR A 132 -16.90 -11.50 -12.57
C TYR A 132 -16.98 -10.92 -11.14
N TRP A 133 -16.31 -9.79 -10.90
CA TRP A 133 -16.31 -9.18 -9.56
C TRP A 133 -17.71 -8.77 -9.10
N ARG A 134 -18.56 -8.27 -10.01
CA ARG A 134 -19.96 -7.93 -9.69
C ARG A 134 -20.77 -9.15 -9.25
N GLU A 135 -20.58 -10.29 -9.92
CA GLU A 135 -21.26 -11.54 -9.55
C GLU A 135 -20.76 -12.07 -8.21
N VAL A 136 -19.45 -12.10 -7.99
CA VAL A 136 -18.88 -12.53 -6.69
C VAL A 136 -19.34 -11.61 -5.56
N ARG A 137 -19.38 -10.28 -5.78
CA ARG A 137 -19.93 -9.32 -4.82
C ARG A 137 -21.39 -9.63 -4.49
N LYS A 138 -22.22 -9.89 -5.51
CA LYS A 138 -23.63 -10.23 -5.34
C LYS A 138 -23.79 -11.49 -4.48
N ILE A 139 -23.04 -12.55 -4.78
CA ILE A 139 -23.05 -13.79 -3.98
C ILE A 139 -22.62 -13.52 -2.54
N ALA A 140 -21.52 -12.78 -2.33
CA ALA A 140 -21.03 -12.46 -1.00
C ALA A 140 -22.07 -11.66 -0.19
N THR A 141 -22.72 -10.67 -0.79
CA THR A 141 -23.74 -9.85 -0.13
C THR A 141 -25.00 -10.64 0.20
N LEU A 142 -25.49 -11.49 -0.71
CA LEU A 142 -26.75 -12.22 -0.51
C LEU A 142 -26.60 -13.44 0.40
N GLU A 143 -25.50 -14.18 0.27
CA GLU A 143 -25.35 -15.48 0.93
C GLU A 143 -24.48 -15.44 2.18
N LEU A 144 -23.45 -14.59 2.21
CA LEU A 144 -22.49 -14.54 3.33
C LEU A 144 -22.79 -13.39 4.29
N LEU A 145 -23.11 -12.22 3.77
CA LEU A 145 -23.24 -10.96 4.52
C LEU A 145 -24.69 -10.47 4.64
N SER A 146 -25.68 -11.32 4.33
CA SER A 146 -27.09 -10.95 4.51
C SER A 146 -27.47 -10.93 5.99
N ASN A 147 -28.44 -10.08 6.35
CA ASN A 147 -28.93 -9.97 7.73
C ASN A 147 -29.35 -11.33 8.30
N ARG A 148 -30.02 -12.17 7.49
CA ARG A 148 -30.39 -13.53 7.89
C ARG A 148 -29.17 -14.39 8.22
N ARG A 149 -28.13 -14.36 7.38
CA ARG A 149 -26.91 -15.15 7.61
C ARG A 149 -26.16 -14.68 8.84
N LEU A 150 -26.08 -13.36 9.05
CA LEU A 150 -25.45 -12.77 10.21
C LEU A 150 -26.18 -13.15 11.51
N GLU A 151 -27.52 -13.11 11.53
CA GLU A 151 -28.30 -13.51 12.70
C GLU A 151 -28.09 -14.99 13.04
N LEU A 152 -28.07 -15.86 12.03
CA LEU A 152 -27.81 -17.30 12.21
C LEU A 152 -26.41 -17.58 12.79
N LEU A 153 -25.40 -16.80 12.41
CA LEU A 153 -24.01 -17.00 12.84
C LEU A 153 -23.62 -16.19 14.08
N LYS A 154 -24.51 -15.31 14.58
CA LYS A 154 -24.24 -14.40 15.71
C LYS A 154 -23.69 -15.12 16.94
N ASN A 155 -24.28 -16.26 17.30
CA ASN A 155 -23.90 -17.00 18.50
C ASN A 155 -22.50 -17.63 18.40
N VAL A 156 -22.03 -17.94 17.18
CA VAL A 156 -20.68 -18.45 16.94
C VAL A 156 -19.66 -17.39 17.35
N GLY A 157 -19.83 -16.15 16.86
CA GLY A 157 -18.94 -15.05 17.22
C GLY A 157 -18.91 -14.77 18.72
N ILE A 158 -20.07 -14.81 19.39
CA ILE A 158 -20.15 -14.65 20.85
C ILE A 158 -19.38 -15.76 21.57
N SER A 159 -19.59 -17.02 21.18
CA SER A 159 -18.92 -18.17 21.78
C SER A 159 -17.40 -18.14 21.60
N GLU A 160 -16.90 -17.74 20.43
CA GLU A 160 -15.46 -17.59 20.17
C GLU A 160 -14.83 -16.50 21.06
N VAL A 161 -15.51 -15.36 21.21
CA VAL A 161 -15.05 -14.27 22.08
C VAL A 161 -15.05 -14.70 23.55
N GLU A 162 -16.10 -15.38 24.01
CA GLU A 162 -16.16 -15.90 25.38
C GLU A 162 -15.05 -16.92 25.65
N THR A 163 -14.80 -17.82 24.72
CA THR A 163 -13.72 -18.82 24.82
C THR A 163 -12.37 -18.12 24.87
N CYS A 164 -12.11 -17.17 23.97
CA CYS A 164 -10.88 -16.40 23.96
C CYS A 164 -10.64 -15.66 25.30
N MET A 165 -11.68 -15.07 25.88
CA MET A 165 -11.59 -14.39 27.18
C MET A 165 -11.29 -15.35 28.34
N LYS A 166 -11.93 -16.52 28.35
CA LYS A 166 -11.66 -17.59 29.33
C LYS A 166 -10.23 -18.09 29.22
N GLU A 167 -9.75 -18.32 28.00
CA GLU A 167 -8.37 -18.73 27.76
C GLU A 167 -7.37 -17.68 28.23
N TYR A 168 -7.58 -16.41 27.89
CA TYR A 168 -6.72 -15.30 28.29
C TYR A 168 -6.62 -15.18 29.82
N THR A 169 -7.75 -15.25 30.52
CA THR A 169 -7.78 -15.20 31.99
C THR A 169 -7.09 -16.41 32.63
N SER A 170 -7.34 -17.62 32.11
CA SER A 170 -6.66 -18.85 32.57
C SER A 170 -5.14 -18.80 32.33
N PHE A 171 -4.71 -18.20 31.21
CA PHE A 171 -3.30 -18.02 30.88
C PHE A 171 -2.64 -17.05 31.86
N GLY A 172 -3.31 -15.94 32.19
CA GLY A 172 -2.86 -15.00 33.21
C GLY A 172 -2.67 -15.65 34.59
N GLN A 173 -3.62 -16.49 35.03
CA GLN A 173 -3.53 -17.23 36.30
C GLN A 173 -2.36 -18.23 36.30
N ARG A 174 -2.23 -19.04 35.24
CA ARG A 174 -1.12 -19.99 35.09
C ARG A 174 0.24 -19.29 35.09
N ARG A 175 0.36 -18.12 34.45
CA ARG A 175 1.59 -17.33 34.44
C ARG A 175 1.95 -16.83 35.84
N LYS A 176 0.97 -16.32 36.60
CA LYS A 176 1.16 -15.90 37.99
C LYS A 176 1.57 -17.08 38.88
N ALA A 177 0.92 -18.23 38.74
CA ALA A 177 1.26 -19.44 39.51
C ALA A 177 2.70 -19.92 39.21
N LYS A 178 3.10 -19.98 37.94
CA LYS A 178 4.48 -20.34 37.55
C LYS A 178 5.51 -19.35 38.08
N GLN A 179 5.22 -18.05 38.00
CA GLN A 179 6.11 -17.03 38.55
C GLN A 179 6.22 -17.17 40.06
N ALA A 180 5.11 -17.36 40.77
CA ALA A 180 5.11 -17.61 42.21
C ALA A 180 5.99 -18.82 42.55
N LEU A 181 5.82 -19.95 41.87
CA LEU A 181 6.65 -21.16 42.06
C LEU A 181 8.15 -20.90 41.82
N SER A 182 8.54 -20.07 40.86
CA SER A 182 9.95 -19.77 40.59
C SER A 182 10.64 -18.92 41.66
N TRP A 183 9.89 -18.28 42.56
CA TRP A 183 10.48 -17.61 43.73
C TRP A 183 10.80 -18.59 44.87
N TRP A 184 10.23 -19.81 44.82
CA TRP A 184 10.41 -20.85 45.84
C TRP A 184 11.41 -21.96 45.42
N THR A 185 11.97 -21.88 44.21
CA THR A 185 12.98 -22.79 43.66
C THR A 185 14.24 -22.03 43.29
#